data_AF-A0A016WWJ2-F1
#
_entry.id   AF-A0A016WWJ2-F1
#
_cell.length_a   1.000
_cell.length_b   1.000
_cell.length_c   1.000
_cell.angle_alpha   90.00
_cell.angle_beta   90.00
_cell.angle_gamma   90.00
#
_symmetry.space_group_name_H-M   'P 1'
#
loop_
_entity.id
_entity.type
_entity.pdbx_description
1 polymer ?
#
loop_
_entity_poly.entity_id
_entity_poly.type
_entity_poly.pdbx_seq_one_letter_code
_entity_poly.pdbx_strand_id
1 'polypeptide(L)'
;MDDGPVGQVSVRFVGEDGNELGGAGILLPTSVTCNQLQILCNQLLESSDDPVPISFFTKDGVEIIDSIEKSLDKIDYEKTLCLVYQPQAVFRVQPVTRCSSSMPGHGEPVISAQFSPDGKGLASGSGDTTVRIWDIDTELPLFTCKGHKNWVLCIAWSPDARKIASACKNGQVCFGK
;
A
#
# COMPACT_ATOMS: atom_id res chain seq x y z
N MET A 1 -22.07 25.23 -28.05
CA MET A 1 -20.83 25.96 -27.76
C MET A 1 -21.16 26.79 -26.54
N ASP A 2 -20.92 26.23 -25.36
CA ASP A 2 -21.24 26.87 -24.08
C ASP A 2 -19.90 27.12 -23.39
N ASP A 3 -19.30 28.27 -23.68
CA ASP A 3 -18.18 28.81 -22.92
C ASP A 3 -18.79 29.50 -21.68
N GLY A 4 -19.04 28.70 -20.65
CA GLY A 4 -19.26 29.21 -19.30
C GLY A 4 -18.02 29.98 -18.81
N PRO A 5 -18.16 30.90 -17.85
CA PRO A 5 -17.05 31.72 -17.39
C PRO A 5 -15.94 30.82 -16.84
N VAL A 6 -14.77 30.86 -17.47
CA VAL A 6 -13.57 30.15 -17.01
C VAL A 6 -13.08 30.84 -15.73
N GLY A 7 -13.73 30.52 -14.61
CA GLY A 7 -13.30 30.97 -13.30
C GLY A 7 -11.90 30.41 -13.04
N GLN A 8 -10.93 31.29 -12.77
CA GLN A 8 -9.62 30.86 -12.29
C GLN A 8 -9.62 30.92 -10.78
N VAL A 9 -9.12 29.88 -10.14
CA VAL A 9 -8.94 29.82 -8.69
C VAL A 9 -7.46 29.66 -8.38
N SER A 10 -6.99 30.34 -7.34
CA SER A 10 -5.63 30.16 -6.84
C SER A 10 -5.59 28.84 -6.06
N VAL A 11 -4.79 27.86 -6.51
CA VAL A 11 -4.66 26.55 -5.88
C VAL A 11 -3.29 26.42 -5.22
N ARG A 12 -3.26 25.87 -4.01
CA ARG A 12 -2.03 25.53 -3.30
C ARG A 12 -2.06 24.06 -2.89
N PHE A 13 -1.00 23.32 -3.20
CA PHE A 13 -0.85 21.93 -2.78
C PHE A 13 -0.20 21.87 -1.40
N VAL A 14 -0.72 21.01 -0.52
CA VAL A 14 -0.26 20.87 0.86
C VAL A 14 -0.09 19.38 1.18
N GLY A 15 1.03 18.99 1.79
CA GLY A 15 1.28 17.62 2.22
C GLY A 15 0.45 17.26 3.45
N GLU A 16 0.39 15.97 3.78
CA GLU A 16 -0.27 15.50 5.02
C GLU A 16 0.36 16.09 6.29
N ASP A 17 1.64 16.45 6.22
CA ASP A 17 2.40 17.11 7.27
C ASP A 17 2.14 18.63 7.36
N GLY A 18 1.33 19.18 6.46
CA GLY A 18 1.02 20.61 6.38
C GLY A 18 2.05 21.43 5.59
N ASN A 19 3.08 20.80 5.02
CA ASN A 19 4.07 21.51 4.20
C ASN A 19 3.49 21.88 2.84
N GLU A 20 3.69 23.12 2.43
CA GLU A 20 3.18 23.62 1.15
C GLU A 20 4.13 23.25 0.00
N LEU A 21 3.60 22.66 -1.07
CA LEU A 21 4.32 22.39 -2.30
C LEU A 21 4.28 23.61 -3.20
N GLY A 22 5.45 24.21 -3.42
CA GLY A 22 5.59 25.47 -4.16
C GLY A 22 5.29 26.69 -3.28
N GLY A 23 5.98 27.81 -3.54
CA GLY A 23 5.90 29.00 -2.68
C GLY A 23 4.71 29.94 -2.93
N ALA A 24 4.09 29.89 -4.11
CA ALA A 24 2.97 30.76 -4.48
C ALA A 24 1.76 29.92 -4.95
N GLY A 25 0.55 30.41 -4.68
CA GLY A 25 -0.67 29.77 -5.19
C GLY A 25 -0.72 29.85 -6.72
N ILE A 26 -0.97 28.72 -7.36
CA ILE A 26 -0.98 28.58 -8.82
C ILE A 26 -2.39 28.91 -9.32
N LEU A 27 -2.52 29.85 -10.25
CA LEU A 27 -3.81 30.16 -10.87
C LEU A 27 -4.18 29.04 -11.85
N LEU A 28 -5.24 28.32 -11.54
CA LEU A 28 -5.75 27.21 -12.35
C LEU A 28 -7.22 27.47 -12.73
N PRO A 29 -7.63 27.16 -13.97
CA PRO A 29 -9.05 27.10 -14.32
C PRO A 29 -9.81 26.12 -13.42
N THR A 30 -11.06 26.42 -13.07
CA THR A 30 -11.91 25.49 -12.31
C THR A 30 -12.28 24.22 -13.09
N SER A 31 -12.13 24.26 -14.41
CA SER A 31 -12.30 23.13 -15.32
C SER A 31 -11.12 22.15 -15.31
N VAL A 32 -10.05 22.45 -14.57
CA VAL A 32 -8.89 21.55 -14.43
C VAL A 32 -9.35 20.22 -13.82
N THR A 33 -8.98 19.13 -14.47
CA THR A 33 -9.35 17.78 -14.05
C THR A 33 -8.38 17.23 -13.00
N CYS A 34 -8.80 16.21 -12.24
CA CYS A 34 -7.94 15.54 -11.26
C CYS A 34 -6.65 14.99 -11.90
N ASN A 35 -6.71 14.49 -13.14
CA ASN A 35 -5.54 14.01 -13.87
C ASN A 35 -4.54 15.15 -14.15
N GLN A 36 -5.05 16.34 -14.51
CA GLN A 36 -4.20 17.51 -14.73
C GLN A 36 -3.60 18.03 -13.42
N LEU A 37 -4.36 18.04 -12.32
CA LEU A 37 -3.84 18.34 -10.98
C LEU A 37 -2.75 17.35 -10.56
N GLN A 38 -2.95 16.06 -10.83
CA GLN A 38 -1.97 15.03 -10.53
C GLN A 38 -0.66 15.24 -11.31
N ILE A 39 -0.74 15.56 -12.60
CA ILE A 39 0.45 15.86 -13.42
C ILE A 39 1.20 17.07 -12.85
N LEU A 40 0.48 18.16 -12.53
CA LEU A 40 1.08 19.36 -11.94
C LEU A 40 1.73 19.07 -10.59
N CYS A 41 1.07 18.31 -9.73
CA CYS A 41 1.59 17.96 -8.40
C CYS A 41 2.84 17.07 -8.50
N ASN A 42 2.83 16.06 -9.37
CA ASN A 42 4.01 15.21 -9.62
C ASN A 42 5.19 16.00 -10.21
N GLN A 43 4.92 17.00 -11.08
CA GLN A 43 5.97 17.90 -11.58
C GLN A 43 6.60 18.75 -10.47
N LEU A 44 5.79 19.27 -9.53
CA LEU A 44 6.28 20.02 -8.38
C LEU A 44 7.03 19.16 -7.36
N LEU A 45 6.68 17.88 -7.27
CA LEU A 45 7.36 16.88 -6.45
C LEU A 45 8.67 16.38 -7.07
N GLU A 46 9.02 16.82 -8.28
CA GLU A 46 10.19 16.36 -9.04
C GLU A 46 10.25 14.82 -9.18
N SER A 47 9.10 14.12 -9.17
CA SER A 47 9.09 12.65 -9.30
C SER A 47 9.41 12.27 -10.75
N SER A 48 10.65 11.86 -11.02
CA SER A 48 11.14 11.73 -12.40
C SER A 48 10.71 10.46 -13.13
N ASP A 49 10.31 9.39 -12.43
CA ASP A 49 10.32 8.06 -13.05
C ASP A 49 8.95 7.37 -13.15
N ASP A 50 8.02 7.58 -12.21
CA ASP A 50 6.64 7.06 -12.30
C ASP A 50 5.67 8.02 -11.58
N PRO A 51 4.65 8.57 -12.26
CA PRO A 51 3.70 9.47 -11.62
C PRO A 51 2.91 8.70 -10.55
N VAL A 52 3.04 9.13 -9.30
CA VAL A 52 2.25 8.53 -8.22
C VAL A 52 0.78 8.91 -8.43
N PRO A 53 -0.18 7.98 -8.31
CA PRO A 53 -1.59 8.32 -8.24
C PRO A 53 -1.82 9.16 -6.99
N ILE A 54 -2.45 10.33 -7.13
CA ILE A 54 -2.66 11.24 -6.00
C ILE A 54 -4.14 11.59 -5.92
N SER A 55 -4.74 11.38 -4.76
CA SER A 55 -6.05 11.97 -4.43
C SER A 55 -5.84 13.37 -3.86
N PHE A 56 -6.76 14.28 -4.19
CA PHE A 56 -6.76 15.64 -3.68
C PHE A 56 -7.98 15.87 -2.79
N PHE A 57 -7.76 16.48 -1.64
CA PHE A 57 -8.81 16.83 -0.69
C PHE A 57 -8.75 18.31 -0.35
N THR A 58 -9.88 18.96 -0.11
CA THR A 58 -9.86 20.28 0.53
C THR A 58 -9.43 20.16 1.99
N LYS A 59 -9.06 21.29 2.61
CA LYS A 59 -8.82 21.35 4.07
C LYS A 59 -10.01 20.91 4.91
N ASP A 60 -11.22 21.01 4.37
CA ASP A 60 -12.46 20.58 5.03
C ASP A 60 -12.74 19.07 4.82
N GLY A 61 -11.87 18.35 4.10
CA GLY A 61 -11.98 16.91 3.87
C GLY A 61 -12.82 16.50 2.66
N VAL A 62 -13.16 17.43 1.76
CA VAL A 62 -13.93 17.13 0.54
C VAL A 62 -12.98 16.61 -0.53
N GLU A 63 -13.21 15.39 -1.04
CA GLU A 63 -12.43 14.82 -2.14
C GLU A 63 -12.76 15.53 -3.46
N ILE A 64 -11.72 15.86 -4.23
CA ILE A 64 -11.87 16.37 -5.59
C ILE A 64 -11.96 15.18 -6.55
N ILE A 65 -13.15 15.03 -7.15
CA ILE A 65 -13.50 13.98 -8.09
C ILE A 65 -13.79 14.61 -9.46
N ASP A 66 -13.18 14.07 -10.51
CA ASP A 66 -13.28 14.55 -11.90
C ASP A 66 -12.68 15.95 -12.13
N SER A 67 -13.26 17.02 -11.55
CA SER A 67 -12.77 18.40 -11.63
C SER A 67 -13.12 19.22 -10.37
N ILE A 68 -12.45 20.37 -10.21
CA ILE A 68 -12.66 21.29 -9.07
C ILE A 68 -14.10 21.82 -9.06
N GLU A 69 -14.61 22.29 -10.20
CA GLU A 69 -15.97 22.82 -10.33
C GLU A 69 -17.09 21.81 -10.04
N LYS A 70 -16.87 20.53 -10.33
CA LYS A 70 -17.87 19.48 -10.07
C LYS A 70 -17.86 19.01 -8.62
N SER A 71 -16.73 19.16 -7.94
CA SER A 71 -16.54 18.69 -6.57
C SER A 71 -16.93 19.73 -5.51
N LEU A 72 -16.96 21.02 -5.88
CA LEU A 72 -17.21 22.12 -4.97
C LEU A 72 -18.48 22.89 -5.34
N ASP A 73 -19.51 22.79 -4.49
CA ASP A 73 -20.78 23.50 -4.67
C ASP A 73 -20.65 25.03 -4.59
N LYS A 74 -19.62 25.52 -3.89
CA LYS A 74 -19.31 26.95 -3.73
C LYS A 74 -17.81 27.16 -3.83
N ILE A 75 -17.38 27.83 -4.89
CA ILE A 75 -15.99 28.24 -5.08
C ILE A 75 -15.87 29.73 -4.78
N ASP A 76 -15.04 30.05 -3.79
CA ASP A 76 -14.65 31.43 -3.47
C ASP A 76 -13.41 31.77 -4.32
N TYR A 77 -13.63 32.48 -5.42
CA TYR A 77 -12.56 32.83 -6.38
C TYR A 77 -11.56 33.85 -5.82
N GLU A 78 -11.89 34.54 -4.71
CA GLU A 78 -10.97 35.49 -4.06
C GLU A 78 -10.00 34.80 -3.09
N LYS A 79 -10.28 33.54 -2.71
CA LYS A 79 -9.46 32.77 -1.76
C LYS A 79 -8.62 31.71 -2.45
N THR A 80 -7.44 31.47 -1.87
CA THR A 80 -6.59 30.34 -2.28
C THR A 80 -7.20 29.03 -1.77
N LEU A 81 -7.58 28.16 -2.71
CA LEU A 81 -8.00 26.80 -2.44
C LEU A 81 -6.77 25.96 -2.05
N CYS A 82 -6.76 25.45 -0.83
CA CYS A 82 -5.72 24.54 -0.37
C CYS A 82 -6.14 23.09 -0.64
N LEU A 83 -5.39 22.38 -1.46
CA LEU A 83 -5.58 20.96 -1.76
C LEU A 83 -4.53 20.13 -1.02
N VAL A 84 -4.98 19.29 -0.10
CA VAL A 84 -4.16 18.27 0.53
C VAL A 84 -3.96 17.14 -0.47
N TYR A 85 -2.71 16.86 -0.83
CA TYR A 85 -2.38 15.80 -1.77
C TYR A 85 -2.03 14.52 -1.00
N GLN A 86 -2.66 13.40 -1.36
CA GLN A 86 -2.44 12.09 -0.74
C GLN A 86 -1.95 11.09 -1.78
N PRO A 87 -0.64 10.77 -1.79
CA PRO A 87 -0.09 9.74 -2.65
C PRO A 87 -0.72 8.39 -2.34
N GLN A 88 -1.27 7.74 -3.36
CA GLN A 88 -1.80 6.39 -3.28
C GLN A 88 -0.73 5.38 -3.68
N ALA A 89 -0.93 4.11 -3.30
CA ALA A 89 -0.10 3.04 -3.78
C ALA A 89 -0.15 2.96 -5.32
N VAL A 90 1.03 2.99 -5.96
CA VAL A 90 1.18 2.90 -7.42
C VAL A 90 0.60 1.59 -7.97
N PHE A 91 0.54 0.55 -7.14
CA PHE A 91 -0.06 -0.73 -7.47
C PHE A 91 -1.31 -0.98 -6.62
N ARG A 92 -2.32 -1.59 -7.26
CA ARG A 92 -3.54 -2.03 -6.58
C ARG A 92 -3.48 -3.53 -6.35
N VAL A 93 -3.55 -3.96 -5.09
CA VAL A 93 -3.68 -5.37 -4.75
C VAL A 93 -5.08 -5.83 -5.13
N GLN A 94 -5.19 -6.79 -6.05
CA GLN A 94 -6.47 -7.37 -6.39
C GLN A 94 -7.00 -8.20 -5.21
N PRO A 95 -8.30 -8.07 -4.86
CA PRO A 95 -8.85 -8.86 -3.77
C PRO A 95 -8.81 -10.35 -4.13
N VAL A 96 -8.41 -11.18 -3.17
CA VAL A 96 -8.48 -12.64 -3.32
C VAL A 96 -9.93 -13.06 -3.20
N THR A 97 -10.52 -13.55 -4.29
CA THR A 97 -11.96 -13.87 -4.37
C THR A 97 -12.28 -15.35 -4.16
N ARG A 98 -11.27 -16.21 -4.13
CA ARG A 98 -11.42 -17.67 -3.98
C ARG A 98 -10.12 -18.30 -3.48
N CYS A 99 -10.26 -19.45 -2.84
CA CYS A 99 -9.12 -20.31 -2.54
C CYS A 99 -8.48 -20.77 -3.86
N SER A 100 -7.17 -20.57 -4.01
CA SER A 100 -6.41 -21.05 -5.18
C SER A 100 -5.99 -22.50 -5.01
N SER A 101 -5.51 -22.86 -3.82
CA SER A 101 -4.66 -24.05 -3.63
C SER A 101 -4.78 -24.58 -2.20
N SER A 102 -4.59 -25.88 -2.03
CA SER A 102 -4.56 -26.53 -0.71
C SER A 102 -3.31 -27.41 -0.61
N MET A 103 -2.43 -27.06 0.33
CA MET A 103 -1.14 -27.75 0.53
C MET A 103 -1.19 -28.63 1.78
N PRO A 104 -1.50 -29.93 1.66
CA PRO A 104 -1.54 -30.83 2.81
C PRO A 104 -0.12 -31.18 3.28
N GLY A 105 0.03 -31.51 4.56
CA GLY A 105 1.27 -32.12 5.05
C GLY A 105 1.49 -32.01 6.55
N HIS A 106 1.03 -30.95 7.20
CA HIS A 106 1.10 -30.87 8.65
C HIS A 106 0.21 -31.94 9.30
N GLY A 107 0.75 -32.60 10.34
CA GLY A 107 0.05 -33.67 11.07
C GLY A 107 -0.88 -33.17 12.18
N GLU A 108 -0.78 -31.89 12.52
CA GLU A 108 -1.52 -31.19 13.57
C GLU A 108 -1.87 -29.78 13.06
N PRO A 109 -2.74 -29.02 13.76
CA PRO A 109 -3.13 -27.68 13.35
C PRO A 109 -1.95 -26.77 13.03
N VAL A 110 -2.07 -26.03 11.93
CA VAL A 110 -1.16 -24.93 11.59
C VAL A 110 -1.49 -23.74 12.48
N ILE A 111 -0.51 -23.29 13.26
CA ILE A 111 -0.68 -22.24 14.26
C ILE A 111 -0.20 -20.88 13.72
N SER A 112 0.82 -20.90 12.85
CA SER A 112 1.42 -19.70 12.26
C SER A 112 1.72 -19.93 10.80
N ALA A 113 1.50 -18.93 9.95
CA ALA A 113 1.93 -18.94 8.56
C ALA A 113 2.37 -17.53 8.11
N GLN A 114 3.42 -17.44 7.29
CA GLN A 114 3.94 -16.16 6.79
C GLN A 114 4.58 -16.33 5.40
N PHE A 115 4.21 -15.44 4.48
CA PHE A 115 4.90 -15.29 3.19
C PHE A 115 6.32 -14.79 3.38
N SER A 116 7.24 -15.26 2.56
CA SER A 116 8.57 -14.69 2.44
C SER A 116 8.46 -13.27 1.84
N PRO A 117 9.34 -12.32 2.24
CA PRO A 117 9.33 -10.97 1.68
C PRO A 117 9.58 -10.88 0.17
N ASP A 118 10.18 -11.92 -0.43
CA ASP A 118 10.39 -12.02 -1.87
C ASP A 118 9.18 -12.63 -2.62
N GLY A 119 8.14 -13.05 -1.90
CA GLY A 119 6.88 -13.56 -2.44
C GLY A 119 6.93 -14.98 -3.01
N LYS A 120 8.08 -15.67 -2.94
CA LYS A 120 8.28 -16.99 -3.57
C LYS A 120 8.00 -18.16 -2.63
N GLY A 121 8.14 -17.94 -1.34
CA GLY A 121 7.99 -18.95 -0.30
C GLY A 121 6.86 -18.65 0.67
N LEU A 122 6.26 -19.70 1.21
CA LEU A 122 5.40 -19.63 2.38
C LEU A 122 6.05 -20.46 3.48
N ALA A 123 6.08 -19.95 4.71
CA ALA A 123 6.46 -20.73 5.87
C ALA A 123 5.23 -21.00 6.75
N SER A 124 5.14 -22.20 7.31
CA SER A 124 4.09 -22.56 8.27
C SER A 124 4.64 -23.33 9.46
N GLY A 125 4.07 -23.08 10.63
CA GLY A 125 4.46 -23.68 11.91
C GLY A 125 3.25 -24.35 12.54
N SER A 126 3.45 -25.55 13.08
CA SER A 126 2.34 -26.40 13.52
C SER A 126 2.55 -26.96 14.93
N GLY A 127 1.45 -27.45 15.49
CA GLY A 127 1.44 -28.30 16.69
C GLY A 127 2.22 -29.61 16.51
N ASP A 128 2.52 -30.01 15.27
CA ASP A 128 3.31 -31.22 14.96
C ASP A 128 4.81 -31.02 15.23
N THR A 129 5.18 -29.88 15.82
CA THR A 129 6.54 -29.49 16.20
C THR A 129 7.47 -29.22 15.02
N THR A 130 6.90 -29.05 13.82
CA THR A 130 7.67 -28.74 12.60
C THR A 130 7.38 -27.34 12.06
N VAL A 131 8.37 -26.83 11.35
CA VAL A 131 8.21 -25.70 10.42
C VAL A 131 8.31 -26.26 9.01
N ARG A 132 7.36 -25.92 8.15
CA ARG A 132 7.40 -26.27 6.72
C ARG A 132 7.59 -25.03 5.88
N ILE A 133 8.41 -25.16 4.84
CA ILE A 133 8.57 -24.16 3.79
C ILE A 133 7.93 -24.72 2.52
N TRP A 134 7.12 -23.91 1.87
CA TRP A 134 6.39 -24.23 0.65
C TRP A 134 6.83 -23.29 -0.45
N ASP A 135 6.91 -23.82 -1.67
CA ASP A 135 7.07 -23.04 -2.88
C ASP A 135 5.67 -22.65 -3.38
N ILE A 136 5.45 -21.36 -3.60
CA ILE A 136 4.12 -20.84 -3.96
C ILE A 136 3.83 -21.08 -5.45
N ASP A 137 4.85 -21.07 -6.30
CA ASP A 137 4.69 -21.23 -7.75
C ASP A 137 4.33 -22.68 -8.12
N THR A 138 4.94 -23.63 -7.42
CA THR A 138 4.72 -25.06 -7.62
C THR A 138 3.70 -25.66 -6.66
N GLU A 139 3.34 -24.94 -5.58
CA GLU A 139 2.44 -25.38 -4.52
C GLU A 139 2.93 -26.65 -3.80
N LEU A 140 4.24 -26.87 -3.76
CA LEU A 140 4.87 -28.06 -3.18
C LEU A 140 5.68 -27.73 -1.92
N PRO A 141 5.77 -28.69 -0.96
CA PRO A 141 6.65 -28.53 0.18
C PRO A 141 8.12 -28.58 -0.27
N LEU A 142 8.87 -27.52 0.03
CA LEU A 142 10.32 -27.45 -0.19
C LEU A 142 11.07 -28.14 0.93
N PHE A 143 10.78 -27.75 2.19
CA PHE A 143 11.53 -28.22 3.35
C PHE A 143 10.61 -28.46 4.53
N THR A 144 10.95 -29.46 5.35
CA THR A 144 10.36 -29.67 6.67
C THR A 144 11.46 -29.58 7.71
N CYS A 145 11.52 -28.47 8.42
CA CYS A 145 12.45 -28.23 9.50
C CYS A 145 11.94 -28.88 10.78
N LYS A 146 12.70 -29.87 11.26
CA LYS A 146 12.48 -30.54 12.55
C LYS A 146 13.48 -30.02 13.57
N GLY A 147 13.09 -29.93 14.83
CA GLY A 147 14.01 -29.54 15.90
C GLY A 147 13.33 -28.90 17.11
N HIS A 148 12.13 -28.34 16.93
CA HIS A 148 11.29 -27.96 18.06
C HIS A 148 10.79 -29.20 18.79
N LYS A 149 10.71 -29.13 20.12
CA LYS A 149 10.18 -30.20 20.98
C LYS A 149 8.75 -29.91 21.45
N ASN A 150 8.15 -28.84 20.94
CA ASN A 150 6.81 -28.40 21.31
C ASN A 150 6.19 -27.63 20.12
N TRP A 151 4.93 -27.23 20.27
CA TRP A 151 4.18 -26.51 19.24
C TRP A 151 4.88 -25.24 18.78
N VAL A 152 5.04 -25.09 17.47
CA VAL A 152 5.58 -23.87 16.88
C VAL A 152 4.49 -22.81 16.89
N LEU A 153 4.68 -21.76 17.67
CA LEU A 153 3.66 -20.74 17.90
C LEU A 153 3.81 -19.53 16.97
N CYS A 154 5.03 -19.25 16.52
CA CYS A 154 5.32 -18.07 15.71
C CYS A 154 6.47 -18.35 14.75
N ILE A 155 6.39 -17.72 13.58
CA ILE A 155 7.39 -17.70 12.53
C ILE A 155 7.64 -16.25 12.12
N ALA A 156 8.90 -15.92 11.84
CA ALA A 156 9.31 -14.64 11.30
C ALA A 156 10.36 -14.82 10.20
N TRP A 157 10.08 -14.34 8.99
CA TRP A 157 11.10 -14.16 7.95
C TRP A 157 11.98 -12.94 8.23
N SER A 158 13.27 -13.03 7.89
CA SER A 158 14.11 -11.84 7.80
C SER A 158 13.69 -10.98 6.60
N PRO A 159 13.82 -9.64 6.68
CA PRO A 159 13.42 -8.74 5.58
C PRO A 159 14.10 -9.03 4.24
N ASP A 160 15.30 -9.62 4.26
CA ASP A 160 16.06 -10.02 3.08
C ASP A 160 15.68 -11.41 2.53
N ALA A 161 14.67 -12.07 3.12
CA ALA A 161 14.19 -13.42 2.80
C ALA A 161 15.23 -14.56 2.96
N ARG A 162 16.38 -14.31 3.61
CA ARG A 162 17.46 -15.31 3.73
C ARG A 162 17.42 -16.15 4.99
N LYS A 163 16.60 -15.79 5.97
CA LYS A 163 16.52 -16.48 7.26
C LYS A 163 15.08 -16.56 7.71
N ILE A 164 14.84 -17.57 8.52
CA ILE A 164 13.57 -17.77 9.20
C ILE A 164 13.82 -18.02 10.68
N ALA A 165 13.13 -17.28 11.53
CA ALA A 165 13.08 -17.54 12.95
C ALA A 165 11.77 -18.26 13.28
N SER A 166 11.80 -19.18 14.22
CA SER A 166 10.62 -19.88 14.71
C SER A 166 10.72 -20.09 16.21
N ALA A 167 9.62 -19.91 16.92
CA ALA A 167 9.55 -20.03 18.38
C ALA A 167 8.51 -21.07 18.79
N CYS A 168 8.81 -21.87 19.82
CA CYS A 168 7.86 -22.83 20.37
C CYS A 168 7.54 -22.60 21.84
N LYS A 169 6.46 -23.24 22.32
CA LYS A 169 5.85 -23.03 23.64
C LYS A 169 6.82 -23.18 24.83
N ASN A 170 7.92 -23.91 24.68
CA ASN A 170 8.90 -24.13 25.73
C ASN A 170 9.95 -23.00 25.86
N GLY A 171 9.80 -21.91 25.09
CA GLY A 171 10.74 -20.78 25.06
C GLY A 171 11.92 -20.95 24.11
N GLN A 172 12.01 -22.06 23.36
CA GLN A 172 13.06 -22.27 22.37
C GLN A 172 12.77 -21.47 21.10
N VAL A 173 13.79 -20.74 20.64
CA VAL A 173 13.82 -20.05 19.35
C VAL A 173 14.86 -20.73 18.46
N CYS A 174 14.47 -21.10 17.25
CA CYS A 174 15.32 -21.72 16.24
C CYS A 174 15.44 -20.78 15.05
N PHE A 175 16.66 -20.64 14.52
CA PHE A 175 16.94 -19.94 13.28
C PHE A 175 17.25 -20.95 12.18
N GLY A 176 16.45 -20.94 11.12
CA GLY A 176 16.76 -21.58 9.85
C GLY A 176 17.58 -20.63 8.96
N LYS A 177 18.56 -21.19 8.27
CA LYS A 177 19.21 -20.56 7.11
C LYS A 177 18.65 -21.20 5.85
#